data_AF-X0ZBW1-F1
#
_entry.id   AF-X0ZBW1-F1
#
_cell.length_a   1.000
_cell.length_b   1.000
_cell.length_c   1.000
_cell.angle_alpha   90.00
_cell.angle_beta   90.00
_cell.angle_gamma   90.00
#
_symmetry.space_group_name_H-M   'P 1'
#
loop_
_entity.id
_entity.type
_entity.pdbx_description
1 polymer ?
#
loop_
_entity_poly.entity_id
_entity_poly.type
_entity_poly.pdbx_seq_one_letter_code
_entity_poly.pdbx_strand_id
1 'polypeptide(L)'
;MNVWILDSESGITLLYKPYMDLALDEDLISGLLAALNQFTTYEFKQGIESIEMGGLRWSYLEDNEYKLLFIAASEKNISSNMLKARLNVIMQTFIEQYVTGDKENWSSVWKGDTDLFSPFKDVIDEYYTQWLTAENITTIAEYFDILGVFQQILNLLTNLIEAHFPAEKKETIYSQIESMFEHYLSNEYVKNNSELSKFSFSRATGINIINIDPTKCDMIVVEKQIINLVRRIVEMIKKQEGYYVSLHYFIEENIFEYLISNISLLNELNLFKFLLQLFLLK
;
A
#
# COMPACT_ATOMS: atom_id res chain seq x y z
N MET A 1 1.10 3.44 14.15
CA MET A 1 0.89 4.85 14.55
C MET A 1 0.88 4.92 16.06
N ASN A 2 1.47 5.90 16.74
CA ASN A 2 1.27 6.18 18.16
C ASN A 2 0.73 7.61 18.30
N VAL A 3 -0.11 7.88 19.29
CA VAL A 3 -0.78 9.17 19.46
C VAL A 3 -0.56 9.69 20.88
N TRP A 4 -0.16 10.96 20.98
CA TRP A 4 -0.06 11.72 22.22
C TRP A 4 -0.98 12.94 22.17
N ILE A 5 -1.63 13.20 23.30
CA ILE A 5 -2.36 14.44 23.58
C ILE A 5 -1.72 15.01 24.84
N LEU A 6 -1.13 16.19 24.72
CA LEU A 6 -0.35 16.83 25.76
C LEU A 6 -0.91 18.22 26.05
N ASP A 7 -0.69 18.70 27.27
CA ASP A 7 -0.78 20.13 27.56
C ASP A 7 0.45 20.82 26.95
N SER A 8 0.22 21.81 26.09
CA SER A 8 1.28 22.40 25.27
C SER A 8 2.24 23.26 26.09
N GLU A 9 1.85 23.72 27.29
CA GLU A 9 2.68 24.55 28.17
C GLU A 9 3.56 23.73 29.13
N SER A 10 3.00 22.71 29.76
CA SER A 10 3.69 21.88 30.75
C SER A 10 4.32 20.63 30.17
N GLY A 11 3.86 20.18 29.00
CA GLY A 11 4.26 18.90 28.41
C GLY A 11 3.69 17.67 29.13
N ILE A 12 2.74 17.87 30.05
CA ILE A 12 2.07 16.76 30.75
C ILE A 12 1.21 15.99 29.75
N THR A 13 1.33 14.66 29.79
CA THR A 13 0.52 13.75 28.98
C THR A 13 -0.91 13.70 29.51
N LEU A 14 -1.88 14.10 28.69
CA LEU A 14 -3.30 13.90 28.99
C LEU A 14 -3.72 12.50 28.55
N LEU A 15 -3.22 12.06 27.40
CA LEU A 15 -3.50 10.74 26.86
C LEU A 15 -2.39 10.27 25.95
N TYR A 16 -1.99 9.02 26.15
CA TYR A 16 -1.15 8.27 25.22
C TYR A 16 -1.86 7.01 24.73
N LYS A 17 -1.78 6.79 23.42
CA LYS A 17 -2.28 5.57 22.78
C LYS A 17 -1.19 4.96 21.88
N PRO A 18 -0.53 3.87 22.31
CA PRO A 18 0.43 3.15 21.48
C PRO A 18 -0.25 2.13 20.57
N TYR A 19 0.21 2.04 19.32
CA TYR A 19 0.00 0.88 18.43
C TYR A 19 1.32 0.28 17.90
N MET A 20 2.44 0.97 18.11
CA MET A 20 3.80 0.51 17.83
C MET A 20 4.56 0.44 19.15
N ASP A 21 5.33 -0.62 19.33
CA ASP A 21 6.25 -0.73 20.46
C ASP A 21 7.50 0.13 20.21
N LEU A 22 7.47 1.33 20.78
CA LEU A 22 8.64 2.19 20.88
C LEU A 22 9.13 1.96 22.29
N ALA A 23 10.23 1.23 22.49
CA ALA A 23 10.82 0.98 23.80
C ALA A 23 11.32 2.29 24.46
N LEU A 24 10.39 3.15 24.85
CA LEU A 24 10.53 4.53 25.28
C LEU A 24 9.61 4.74 26.49
N ASP A 25 10.09 5.51 27.45
CA ASP A 25 9.28 5.98 28.56
C ASP A 25 8.32 7.08 28.08
N GLU A 26 7.02 6.91 28.38
CA GLU A 26 5.93 7.77 27.92
C GLU A 26 6.07 9.21 28.41
N ASP A 27 6.44 9.41 29.67
CA ASP A 27 6.54 10.74 30.27
C ASP A 27 7.80 11.46 29.77
N LEU A 28 8.90 10.72 29.64
CA LEU A 28 10.14 11.24 29.08
C LEU A 28 9.97 11.73 27.64
N ILE A 29 9.31 10.94 26.80
CA ILE A 29 9.12 11.31 25.39
C ILE A 29 8.15 12.47 25.27
N SER A 30 7.09 12.52 26.06
CA SER A 30 6.10 13.59 26.03
C SER A 30 6.70 14.95 26.40
N GLY A 31 7.49 15.00 27.48
CA GLY A 31 8.22 16.20 27.87
C GLY A 31 9.21 16.67 26.80
N LEU A 32 9.95 15.75 26.17
CA LEU A 32 10.85 16.08 25.06
C LEU A 32 10.10 16.66 23.86
N LEU A 33 9.00 16.02 23.45
CA LEU A 33 8.23 16.42 22.28
C LEU A 33 7.61 17.82 22.45
N ALA A 34 7.06 18.11 23.64
CA ALA A 34 6.55 19.44 23.98
C ALA A 34 7.67 20.49 24.02
N ALA A 35 8.80 20.19 24.66
CA ALA A 35 9.94 21.10 24.72
C ALA A 35 10.50 21.45 23.34
N LEU A 36 10.57 20.46 22.42
CA LEU A 36 10.97 20.70 21.04
C LEU A 36 10.02 21.68 20.33
N ASN A 37 8.71 21.49 20.48
CA ASN A 37 7.72 22.39 19.88
C ASN A 37 7.79 23.80 20.48
N GLN A 38 7.92 23.91 21.81
CA GLN A 38 8.07 25.20 22.47
C GLN A 38 9.33 25.93 22.03
N PHE A 39 10.46 25.23 21.91
CA PHE A 39 11.70 25.80 21.40
C PHE A 39 11.49 26.41 20.01
N THR A 40 10.84 25.68 19.08
CA THR A 40 10.63 26.21 17.73
C THR A 40 9.65 27.37 17.72
N THR A 41 8.56 27.30 18.50
CA THR A 41 7.58 28.37 18.61
C THR A 41 8.21 29.63 19.20
N TYR A 42 9.10 29.49 20.18
CA TYR A 42 9.77 30.63 20.81
C TYR A 42 10.83 31.27 19.90
N GLU A 43 11.74 30.47 19.34
CA GLU A 43 12.88 30.95 18.55
C GLU A 43 12.48 31.37 17.12
N PHE A 44 11.61 30.59 16.48
CA PHE A 44 11.26 30.76 15.07
C PHE A 44 9.85 31.29 14.84
N LYS A 45 9.06 31.50 15.91
CA LYS A 45 7.64 31.93 15.83
C LYS A 45 6.75 30.97 15.03
N GLN A 46 7.17 29.71 14.93
CA GLN A 46 6.47 28.66 14.22
C GLN A 46 6.59 27.34 14.99
N GLY A 47 5.46 26.67 15.20
CA GLY A 47 5.43 25.33 15.75
C GLY A 47 5.98 24.30 14.77
N ILE A 48 6.29 23.11 15.27
CA ILE A 48 6.69 21.99 14.44
C ILE A 48 5.46 21.51 13.66
N GLU A 49 5.63 21.23 12.37
CA GLU A 49 4.58 20.53 11.60
C GLU A 49 4.88 19.03 11.51
N SER A 50 6.14 18.68 11.24
CA SER A 50 6.59 17.30 11.23
C SER A 50 8.10 17.18 11.45
N ILE A 51 8.53 16.04 12.00
CA ILE A 51 9.94 15.66 12.19
C ILE A 51 10.12 14.23 11.68
N GLU A 52 11.26 13.96 11.03
CA GLU A 52 11.71 12.58 10.82
C GLU A 52 12.79 12.23 11.84
N MET A 53 12.49 11.26 12.72
CA MET A 53 13.38 10.87 13.82
C MET A 53 13.20 9.38 14.12
N GLY A 54 14.31 8.66 14.30
CA GLY A 54 14.31 7.25 14.69
C GLY A 54 13.68 6.30 13.66
N GLY A 55 13.72 6.65 12.38
CA GLY A 55 13.04 5.89 11.32
C GLY A 55 11.54 6.14 11.22
N LEU A 56 10.98 7.00 12.08
CA LEU A 56 9.58 7.36 12.12
C LEU A 56 9.35 8.77 11.60
N ARG A 57 8.11 9.02 11.20
CA ARG A 57 7.57 10.34 10.92
C ARG A 57 6.68 10.76 12.09
N TRP A 58 6.98 11.93 12.62
CA TRP A 58 6.25 12.57 13.72
C TRP A 58 5.50 13.76 13.14
N SER A 59 4.20 13.87 13.38
CA SER A 59 3.37 15.02 12.98
C SER A 59 2.82 15.71 14.21
N TYR A 60 2.82 17.04 14.18
CA TYR A 60 2.43 17.90 15.28
C TYR A 60 1.23 18.75 14.84
N LEU A 61 0.27 18.88 15.75
CA LEU A 61 -0.84 19.82 15.66
C LEU A 61 -1.01 20.49 17.02
N GLU A 62 -0.89 21.81 17.04
CA GLU A 62 -1.08 22.60 18.25
C GLU A 62 -2.39 23.38 18.15
N ASP A 63 -3.20 23.25 19.19
CA ASP A 63 -4.35 24.11 19.43
C ASP A 63 -3.96 25.19 20.45
N ASN A 64 -3.79 26.42 19.95
CA ASN A 64 -3.39 27.56 20.79
C ASN A 64 -4.52 28.07 21.70
N GLU A 65 -5.78 27.76 21.40
CA GLU A 65 -6.92 28.25 22.17
C GLU A 65 -7.05 27.49 23.49
N TYR A 66 -6.88 26.17 23.45
CA TYR A 66 -7.00 25.27 24.58
C TYR A 66 -5.65 24.79 25.12
N LYS A 67 -4.55 25.26 24.52
CA LYS A 67 -3.17 24.93 24.89
C LYS A 67 -2.93 23.42 24.85
N LEU A 68 -3.39 22.80 23.76
CA LEU A 68 -3.24 21.36 23.55
C LEU A 68 -2.28 21.08 22.42
N LEU A 69 -1.43 20.08 22.63
CA LEU A 69 -0.49 19.60 21.64
C LEU A 69 -0.80 18.15 21.31
N PHE A 70 -1.16 17.91 20.06
CA PHE A 70 -1.43 16.61 19.49
C PHE A 70 -0.23 16.16 18.67
N ILE A 71 0.22 14.94 18.90
CA ILE A 71 1.38 14.38 18.20
C ILE A 71 1.06 12.97 17.76
N ALA A 72 1.38 12.65 16.51
CA ALA A 72 1.31 11.29 16.00
C ALA A 72 2.66 10.84 15.45
N ALA A 73 3.08 9.62 15.78
CA ALA A 73 4.25 8.98 15.19
C ALA A 73 3.80 7.80 14.33
N SER A 74 4.37 7.63 13.13
CA SER A 74 4.13 6.44 12.31
C SER A 74 5.35 6.08 11.47
N GLU A 75 5.33 4.87 10.91
CA GLU A 75 6.25 4.47 9.85
C GLU A 75 6.15 5.41 8.63
N LYS A 76 7.22 5.46 7.83
CA LYS A 76 7.37 6.41 6.73
C LYS A 76 6.50 6.12 5.50
N ASN A 77 5.87 4.94 5.44
CA ASN A 77 4.92 4.54 4.40
C ASN A 77 3.66 5.42 4.41
N ILE A 78 3.26 5.96 5.56
CA ILE A 78 2.16 6.92 5.66
C ILE A 78 2.66 8.32 5.31
N SER A 79 2.02 8.97 4.33
CA SER A 79 2.37 10.34 3.94
C SER A 79 2.17 11.33 5.09
N SER A 80 3.00 12.39 5.14
CA SER A 80 2.90 13.43 6.18
C SER A 80 1.51 14.07 6.23
N ASN A 81 0.92 14.33 5.05
CA ASN A 81 -0.42 14.91 4.93
C ASN A 81 -1.50 13.97 5.48
N MET A 82 -1.41 12.66 5.20
CA MET A 82 -2.38 11.68 5.73
C MET A 82 -2.28 11.57 7.25
N LEU A 83 -1.06 11.51 7.78
CA LEU A 83 -0.84 11.45 9.23
C LEU A 83 -1.38 12.71 9.93
N LYS A 84 -1.13 13.90 9.36
CA LYS A 84 -1.66 15.17 9.85
C LYS A 84 -3.20 15.23 9.77
N ALA A 85 -3.80 14.74 8.69
CA ALA A 85 -5.26 14.69 8.56
C ALA A 85 -5.91 13.78 9.62
N ARG A 86 -5.33 12.60 9.86
CA ARG A 86 -5.75 11.67 10.92
C ARG A 86 -5.64 12.29 12.30
N LEU A 87 -4.52 12.94 12.57
CA LEU A 87 -4.29 13.65 13.82
C LEU A 87 -5.28 14.81 14.01
N ASN A 88 -5.64 15.50 12.93
CA ASN A 88 -6.64 16.58 12.98
C ASN A 88 -8.03 16.06 13.32
N VAL A 89 -8.44 14.90 12.80
CA VAL A 89 -9.71 14.26 13.19
C VAL A 89 -9.70 13.97 14.70
N ILE A 90 -8.64 13.34 15.20
CA ILE A 90 -8.48 13.05 16.64
C ILE A 90 -8.56 14.35 17.47
N MET A 91 -7.86 15.41 17.05
CA MET A 91 -7.88 16.71 17.73
C MET A 91 -9.28 17.31 17.81
N GLN A 92 -9.98 17.39 16.68
CA GLN A 92 -11.33 17.97 16.64
C GLN A 92 -12.30 17.18 17.52
N THR A 93 -12.26 15.84 17.46
CA THR A 93 -13.14 15.00 18.29
C THR A 93 -12.80 15.09 19.77
N PHE A 94 -11.52 15.19 20.14
CA PHE A 94 -11.12 15.39 21.53
C PHE A 94 -11.65 16.72 22.08
N ILE A 95 -11.45 17.79 21.33
CA ILE A 95 -11.95 19.13 21.67
C ILE A 95 -13.47 19.11 21.79
N GLU A 96 -14.17 18.48 20.85
CA GLU A 96 -15.62 18.37 20.86
C GLU A 96 -16.15 17.64 22.11
N GLN A 97 -15.53 16.52 22.48
CA GLN A 97 -16.00 15.67 23.57
C GLN A 97 -15.66 16.22 24.96
N TYR A 98 -14.48 16.81 25.14
CA TYR A 98 -13.96 17.15 26.47
C TYR A 98 -13.83 18.65 26.74
N VAL A 99 -13.77 19.49 25.68
CA VAL A 99 -13.39 20.90 25.82
C VAL A 99 -14.55 21.86 25.54
N THR A 100 -15.31 21.65 24.46
CA THR A 100 -16.33 22.63 23.99
C THR A 100 -17.51 22.84 24.94
N GLY A 101 -17.75 21.94 25.89
CA GLY A 101 -18.88 22.06 26.84
C GLY A 101 -18.70 23.14 27.92
N ASP A 102 -17.46 23.53 28.23
CA ASP A 102 -17.16 24.49 29.31
C ASP A 102 -15.88 25.30 29.02
N LYS A 103 -15.93 26.07 27.93
CA LYS A 103 -14.81 26.82 27.33
C LYS A 103 -14.05 27.73 28.32
N GLU A 104 -14.76 28.33 29.29
CA GLU A 104 -14.17 29.22 30.29
C GLU A 104 -13.48 28.45 31.44
N ASN A 105 -13.76 27.16 31.56
CA ASN A 105 -13.37 26.31 32.68
C ASN A 105 -12.58 25.07 32.25
N TRP A 106 -12.18 24.90 30.98
CA TRP A 106 -11.35 23.75 30.54
C TRP A 106 -10.11 23.55 31.43
N SER A 107 -9.42 24.64 31.77
CA SER A 107 -8.28 24.65 32.70
C SER A 107 -8.65 24.28 34.15
N SER A 108 -9.94 24.27 34.49
CA SER A 108 -10.49 23.83 35.77
C SER A 108 -11.06 22.41 35.73
N VAL A 109 -11.37 21.89 34.53
CA VAL A 109 -11.76 20.48 34.28
C VAL A 109 -10.52 19.59 34.40
N TRP A 110 -9.42 20.00 33.79
CA TRP A 110 -8.15 19.30 33.91
C TRP A 110 -7.38 19.75 35.15
N LYS A 111 -7.41 18.93 36.22
CA LYS A 111 -6.66 19.14 37.47
C LYS A 111 -5.47 18.18 37.62
N GLY A 112 -4.91 17.73 36.50
CA GLY A 112 -3.84 16.73 36.46
C GLY A 112 -4.33 15.28 36.60
N ASP A 113 -5.63 15.04 36.57
CA ASP A 113 -6.20 13.69 36.47
C ASP A 113 -6.30 13.27 35.00
N THR A 114 -5.49 12.30 34.62
CA THR A 114 -5.40 11.77 33.24
C THR A 114 -6.39 10.64 33.00
N ASP A 115 -6.94 10.02 34.06
CA ASP A 115 -7.92 8.93 33.93
C ASP A 115 -9.21 9.42 33.28
N LEU A 116 -9.54 10.71 33.45
CA LEU A 116 -10.67 11.38 32.81
C LEU A 116 -10.70 11.17 31.29
N PHE A 117 -9.54 11.12 30.64
CA PHE A 117 -9.43 11.02 29.19
C PHE A 117 -9.28 9.58 28.71
N SER A 118 -9.04 8.62 29.60
CA SER A 118 -8.83 7.22 29.21
C SER A 118 -9.93 6.64 28.30
N PRO A 119 -11.24 6.95 28.46
CA PRO A 119 -12.27 6.48 27.54
C PRO A 119 -12.08 6.93 26.09
N PHE A 120 -11.38 8.03 25.85
CA PHE A 120 -11.08 8.50 24.49
C PHE A 120 -10.14 7.55 23.73
N LYS A 121 -9.41 6.67 24.41
CA LYS A 121 -8.59 5.64 23.77
C LYS A 121 -9.44 4.74 22.87
N ASP A 122 -10.67 4.44 23.26
CA ASP A 122 -11.59 3.61 22.47
C ASP A 122 -12.04 4.31 21.18
N VAL A 123 -12.19 5.65 21.23
CA VAL A 123 -12.50 6.47 20.04
C VAL A 123 -11.32 6.46 19.06
N ILE A 124 -10.08 6.57 19.56
CA ILE A 124 -8.88 6.46 18.73
C ILE A 124 -8.76 5.04 18.14
N ASP A 125 -9.09 3.99 18.91
CA ASP A 125 -9.11 2.60 18.42
C ASP A 125 -10.11 2.41 17.28
N GLU A 126 -11.30 3.00 17.39
CA GLU A 126 -12.31 2.95 16.34
C GLU A 126 -11.79 3.60 15.04
N TYR A 127 -11.26 4.82 15.12
CA TYR A 127 -10.68 5.49 13.95
C TYR A 127 -9.52 4.72 13.35
N TYR A 128 -8.61 4.22 14.19
CA TYR A 128 -7.46 3.45 13.73
C TYR A 128 -7.89 2.17 13.00
N THR A 129 -8.88 1.45 13.53
CA THR A 129 -9.43 0.23 12.91
C THR A 129 -10.10 0.54 11.58
N GLN A 130 -10.88 1.63 11.49
CA GLN A 130 -11.52 2.06 10.25
C GLN A 130 -10.47 2.43 9.18
N TRP A 131 -9.42 3.15 9.56
CA TRP A 131 -8.34 3.53 8.64
C TRP A 131 -7.55 2.32 8.14
N LEU A 132 -7.19 1.39 9.03
CA LEU A 132 -6.53 0.14 8.64
C LEU A 132 -7.41 -0.69 7.70
N THR A 133 -8.71 -0.79 8.00
CA THR A 133 -9.65 -1.53 7.15
C THR A 133 -9.73 -0.90 5.76
N ALA A 134 -9.82 0.43 5.68
CA ALA A 134 -9.84 1.15 4.40
C ALA A 134 -8.54 0.94 3.61
N GLU A 135 -7.38 1.08 4.25
CA GLU A 135 -6.07 0.84 3.61
C GLU A 135 -5.97 -0.59 3.07
N ASN A 136 -6.37 -1.58 3.86
CA ASN A 136 -6.29 -2.99 3.46
C ASN A 136 -7.24 -3.31 2.30
N ILE A 137 -8.45 -2.71 2.28
CA ILE A 137 -9.38 -2.82 1.16
C ILE A 137 -8.77 -2.21 -0.11
N THR A 138 -8.13 -1.04 -0.02
CA THR A 138 -7.45 -0.41 -1.17
C THR A 138 -6.35 -1.31 -1.71
N THR A 139 -5.49 -1.86 -0.85
CA THR A 139 -4.42 -2.79 -1.28
C THR A 139 -4.97 -4.05 -1.94
N ILE A 140 -6.07 -4.62 -1.42
CA ILE A 140 -6.73 -5.78 -2.04
C ILE A 140 -7.31 -5.43 -3.41
N ALA A 141 -7.90 -4.24 -3.56
CA ALA A 141 -8.44 -3.77 -4.85
C ALA A 141 -7.31 -3.61 -5.89
N GLU A 142 -6.21 -2.94 -5.52
CA GLU A 142 -5.02 -2.82 -6.38
C GLU A 142 -4.49 -4.19 -6.80
N TYR A 143 -4.48 -5.16 -5.89
CA TYR A 143 -4.05 -6.52 -6.19
C TYR A 143 -4.99 -7.21 -7.21
N PHE A 144 -6.32 -7.08 -7.05
CA PHE A 144 -7.25 -7.59 -8.06
C PHE A 144 -7.07 -6.91 -9.42
N ASP A 145 -6.79 -5.61 -9.46
CA ASP A 145 -6.51 -4.88 -10.69
C ASP A 145 -5.24 -5.41 -11.38
N ILE A 146 -4.17 -5.66 -10.62
CA ILE A 146 -2.94 -6.29 -11.12
C ILE A 146 -3.25 -7.67 -11.72
N LEU A 147 -3.98 -8.52 -10.99
CA LEU A 147 -4.35 -9.86 -11.47
C LEU A 147 -5.19 -9.77 -12.75
N GLY A 148 -6.16 -8.86 -12.80
CA GLY A 148 -7.02 -8.64 -13.96
C GLY A 148 -6.23 -8.18 -15.18
N VAL A 149 -5.33 -7.21 -15.00
CA VAL A 149 -4.46 -6.70 -16.07
C VAL A 149 -3.62 -7.81 -16.67
N PHE A 150 -2.93 -8.58 -15.82
CA PHE A 150 -2.07 -9.64 -16.31
C PHE A 150 -2.85 -10.81 -16.88
N GLN A 151 -4.00 -11.17 -16.31
CA GLN A 151 -4.86 -12.23 -16.85
C GLN A 151 -5.32 -11.86 -18.27
N GLN A 152 -5.68 -10.60 -18.50
CA GLN A 152 -6.07 -10.14 -19.84
C GLN A 152 -4.89 -10.18 -20.82
N ILE A 153 -3.69 -9.78 -20.39
CA ILE A 153 -2.49 -9.88 -21.23
C ILE A 153 -2.20 -11.34 -21.59
N LEU A 154 -2.29 -12.27 -20.63
CA LEU A 154 -2.09 -13.71 -20.87
C LEU A 154 -3.14 -14.28 -21.83
N ASN A 155 -4.38 -13.80 -21.75
CA ASN A 155 -5.45 -14.16 -22.70
C ASN A 155 -5.11 -13.67 -24.12
N LEU A 156 -4.69 -12.41 -24.27
CA LEU A 156 -4.27 -11.86 -25.58
C LEU A 156 -3.08 -12.62 -26.16
N LEU A 157 -2.10 -12.99 -25.34
CA LEU A 157 -0.96 -13.82 -25.76
C LEU A 157 -1.42 -15.22 -26.22
N THR A 158 -2.39 -15.81 -25.52
CA THR A 158 -2.94 -17.12 -25.89
C THR A 158 -3.70 -17.03 -27.21
N ASN A 159 -4.54 -16.01 -27.39
CA ASN A 159 -5.28 -15.75 -28.63
C ASN A 159 -4.33 -15.54 -29.81
N LEU A 160 -3.24 -14.79 -29.59
CA LEU A 160 -2.20 -14.57 -30.60
C LEU A 160 -1.56 -15.89 -31.05
N ILE A 161 -1.21 -16.76 -30.11
CA ILE A 161 -0.68 -18.08 -30.43
C ILE A 161 -1.72 -18.89 -31.22
N GLU A 162 -2.99 -18.83 -30.81
CA GLU A 162 -4.05 -19.56 -31.49
C GLU A 162 -4.32 -19.07 -32.92
N ALA A 163 -4.35 -17.76 -33.14
CA ALA A 163 -4.74 -17.13 -34.40
C ALA A 163 -3.62 -17.16 -35.46
N HIS A 164 -2.37 -16.96 -35.06
CA HIS A 164 -1.28 -16.69 -36.01
C HIS A 164 -0.30 -17.86 -36.20
N PHE A 165 -0.23 -18.81 -35.25
CA PHE A 165 0.78 -19.86 -35.32
C PHE A 165 0.28 -21.12 -36.05
N PRO A 166 1.05 -21.68 -36.99
CA PRO A 166 0.76 -22.99 -37.57
C PRO A 166 0.90 -24.09 -36.52
N ALA A 167 0.20 -25.21 -36.73
CA ALA A 167 0.06 -26.29 -35.74
C ALA A 167 1.39 -26.77 -35.14
N GLU A 168 2.44 -26.94 -35.95
CA GLU A 168 3.76 -27.41 -35.49
C GLU A 168 4.43 -26.42 -34.52
N LYS A 169 4.39 -25.12 -34.83
CA LYS A 169 4.98 -24.10 -33.96
C LYS A 169 4.14 -23.87 -32.71
N LYS A 170 2.81 -23.91 -32.85
CA LYS A 170 1.86 -23.85 -31.73
C LYS A 170 2.13 -24.96 -30.72
N GLU A 171 2.29 -26.20 -31.20
CA GLU A 171 2.63 -27.35 -30.36
C GLU A 171 3.96 -27.14 -29.61
N THR A 172 4.95 -26.58 -30.31
CA THR A 172 6.26 -26.27 -29.72
C THR A 172 6.14 -25.24 -28.59
N ILE A 173 5.33 -24.20 -28.78
CA ILE A 173 5.11 -23.16 -27.75
C ILE A 173 4.36 -23.75 -26.56
N TYR A 174 3.27 -24.48 -26.79
CA TYR A 174 2.50 -25.06 -25.69
C TYR A 174 3.28 -26.09 -24.89
N SER A 175 4.08 -26.93 -25.54
CA SER A 175 4.98 -27.85 -24.84
C SER A 175 5.99 -27.10 -23.94
N GLN A 176 6.49 -25.94 -24.39
CA GLN A 176 7.38 -25.10 -23.58
C GLN A 176 6.65 -24.45 -22.40
N ILE A 177 5.41 -24.01 -22.59
CA ILE A 177 4.58 -23.46 -21.52
C ILE A 177 4.25 -24.53 -20.49
N GLU A 178 3.83 -25.74 -20.92
CA GLU A 178 3.57 -26.88 -20.03
C GLU A 178 4.80 -27.20 -19.19
N SER A 179 5.96 -27.37 -19.82
CA SER A 179 7.20 -27.62 -19.11
C SER A 179 7.54 -26.50 -18.12
N MET A 180 7.31 -25.24 -18.49
CA MET A 180 7.54 -24.10 -17.60
C MET A 180 6.64 -24.16 -16.35
N PHE A 181 5.36 -24.52 -16.50
CA PHE A 181 4.44 -24.68 -15.36
C PHE A 181 4.80 -25.88 -14.49
N GLU A 182 5.20 -27.01 -15.08
CA GLU A 182 5.69 -28.18 -14.33
C GLU A 182 6.93 -27.85 -13.48
N HIS A 183 7.90 -27.14 -14.06
CA HIS A 183 9.08 -26.67 -13.33
C HIS A 183 8.74 -25.65 -12.24
N TYR A 184 7.78 -24.76 -12.51
CA TYR A 184 7.32 -23.78 -11.54
C TYR A 184 6.63 -24.45 -10.33
N LEU A 185 5.68 -25.37 -10.57
CA LEU A 185 4.94 -26.07 -9.52
C LEU A 185 5.81 -27.08 -8.74
N SER A 186 6.89 -27.56 -9.34
CA SER A 186 7.83 -28.47 -8.65
C SER A 186 8.79 -27.76 -7.69
N ASN A 187 8.95 -26.44 -7.81
CA ASN A 187 9.81 -25.62 -6.97
C ASN A 187 9.35 -25.64 -5.49
N GLU A 188 10.27 -25.85 -4.55
CA GLU A 188 9.96 -25.92 -3.12
C GLU A 188 9.31 -24.64 -2.58
N TYR A 189 9.73 -23.47 -3.04
CA TYR A 189 9.13 -22.20 -2.63
C TYR A 189 7.65 -22.12 -3.01
N VAL A 190 7.31 -22.58 -4.23
CA VAL A 190 5.93 -22.58 -4.74
C VAL A 190 5.10 -23.63 -4.01
N LYS A 191 5.65 -24.82 -3.73
CA LYS A 191 4.97 -25.86 -2.93
C LYS A 191 4.63 -25.39 -1.52
N ASN A 192 5.50 -24.58 -0.93
CA ASN A 192 5.29 -24.03 0.42
C ASN A 192 4.36 -22.81 0.43
N ASN A 193 3.96 -22.28 -0.73
CA ASN A 193 3.04 -21.15 -0.86
C ASN A 193 1.77 -21.58 -1.62
N SER A 194 0.71 -21.89 -0.87
CA SER A 194 -0.52 -22.48 -1.42
C SER A 194 -1.17 -21.64 -2.51
N GLU A 195 -1.07 -20.30 -2.43
CA GLU A 195 -1.66 -19.41 -3.41
C GLU A 195 -0.87 -19.39 -4.73
N LEU A 196 0.46 -19.38 -4.68
CA LEU A 196 1.29 -19.46 -5.88
C LEU A 196 1.09 -20.75 -6.67
N SER A 197 0.73 -21.85 -5.99
CA SER A 197 0.43 -23.14 -6.63
C SER A 197 -0.86 -23.15 -7.46
N LYS A 198 -1.70 -22.11 -7.35
CA LYS A 198 -2.96 -21.99 -8.09
C LYS A 198 -2.78 -21.48 -9.52
N PHE A 199 -1.59 -21.02 -9.87
CA PHE A 199 -1.25 -20.72 -11.27
C PHE A 199 -1.35 -22.00 -12.09
N SER A 200 -2.11 -21.94 -13.17
CA SER A 200 -2.35 -23.10 -14.00
C SER A 200 -2.34 -22.75 -15.48
N PHE A 201 -2.03 -23.75 -16.29
CA PHE A 201 -2.15 -23.69 -17.73
C PHE A 201 -2.85 -24.96 -18.22
N SER A 202 -3.81 -24.79 -19.12
CA SER A 202 -4.32 -25.88 -19.94
C SER A 202 -4.48 -25.40 -21.37
N ARG A 203 -4.26 -26.29 -22.33
CA ARG A 203 -4.43 -25.94 -23.76
C ARG A 203 -5.88 -25.53 -24.09
N ALA A 204 -6.86 -26.02 -23.35
CA ALA A 204 -8.27 -25.71 -23.58
C ALA A 204 -8.71 -24.36 -22.99
N THR A 205 -8.13 -23.95 -21.86
CA THR A 205 -8.56 -22.76 -21.11
C THR A 205 -7.53 -21.64 -21.09
N GLY A 206 -6.34 -21.88 -21.63
CA GLY A 206 -5.21 -20.97 -21.51
C GLY A 206 -4.62 -20.94 -20.11
N ILE A 207 -3.97 -19.83 -19.79
CA ILE A 207 -3.32 -19.59 -18.50
C ILE A 207 -4.33 -18.97 -17.53
N ASN A 208 -4.37 -19.43 -16.28
CA ASN A 208 -5.19 -18.87 -15.22
C ASN A 208 -4.33 -18.50 -14.01
N ILE A 209 -4.42 -17.22 -13.62
CA ILE A 209 -3.79 -16.65 -12.41
C ILE A 209 -4.80 -16.03 -11.45
N ILE A 210 -6.08 -15.92 -11.84
CA ILE A 210 -7.11 -15.20 -11.08
C ILE A 210 -7.66 -16.00 -9.89
N ASN A 211 -7.36 -17.29 -9.82
CA ASN A 211 -7.79 -18.15 -8.71
C ASN A 211 -7.03 -17.90 -7.39
N ILE A 212 -6.03 -17.01 -7.41
CA ILE A 212 -5.33 -16.57 -6.19
C ILE A 212 -6.29 -15.80 -5.28
N ASP A 213 -6.13 -16.02 -3.98
CA ASP A 213 -6.74 -15.23 -2.92
C ASP A 213 -5.77 -14.13 -2.47
N PRO A 214 -6.03 -12.86 -2.83
CA PRO A 214 -5.17 -11.72 -2.47
C PRO A 214 -4.93 -11.56 -0.97
N THR A 215 -5.80 -12.11 -0.12
CA THR A 215 -5.68 -11.99 1.34
C THR A 215 -4.68 -12.96 1.95
N LYS A 216 -4.19 -13.94 1.18
CA LYS A 216 -3.34 -15.04 1.66
C LYS A 216 -1.96 -15.08 1.01
N CYS A 217 -1.62 -14.09 0.19
CA CYS A 217 -0.33 -14.02 -0.48
C CYS A 217 0.20 -12.58 -0.54
N ASP A 218 1.52 -12.46 -0.63
CA ASP A 218 2.20 -11.18 -0.81
C ASP A 218 2.06 -10.71 -2.26
N MET A 219 1.45 -9.54 -2.45
CA MET A 219 1.21 -8.94 -3.77
C MET A 219 2.50 -8.78 -4.59
N ILE A 220 3.59 -8.30 -3.98
CA ILE A 220 4.85 -8.03 -4.66
C ILE A 220 5.47 -9.35 -5.15
N VAL A 221 5.40 -10.39 -4.32
CA VAL A 221 5.85 -11.73 -4.70
C VAL A 221 5.08 -12.24 -5.91
N VAL A 222 3.75 -12.17 -5.88
CA VAL A 222 2.89 -12.66 -6.97
C VAL A 222 3.08 -11.86 -8.24
N GLU A 223 3.08 -10.53 -8.16
CA GLU A 223 3.35 -9.63 -9.29
C GLU A 223 4.67 -10.01 -9.98
N LYS A 224 5.73 -10.22 -9.20
CA LYS A 224 7.04 -10.64 -9.73
C LYS A 224 6.98 -11.99 -10.45
N GLN A 225 6.22 -12.97 -9.94
CA GLN A 225 6.05 -14.25 -10.62
C GLN A 225 5.30 -14.09 -11.94
N ILE A 226 4.24 -13.29 -11.96
CA ILE A 226 3.44 -13.05 -13.17
C ILE A 226 4.24 -12.27 -14.22
N ILE A 227 5.01 -11.25 -13.81
CA ILE A 227 5.93 -10.51 -14.68
C ILE A 227 6.91 -11.48 -15.37
N ASN A 228 7.48 -12.41 -14.62
CA ASN A 228 8.40 -13.40 -15.17
C ASN A 228 7.70 -14.36 -16.14
N LEU A 229 6.47 -14.76 -15.83
CA LEU A 229 5.64 -15.62 -16.67
C LEU A 229 5.35 -14.95 -18.02
N VAL A 230 4.80 -13.74 -18.00
CA VAL A 230 4.47 -12.96 -19.21
C VAL A 230 5.73 -12.70 -20.04
N ARG A 231 6.84 -12.35 -19.39
CA ARG A 231 8.13 -12.14 -20.07
C ARG A 231 8.58 -13.38 -20.84
N ARG A 232 8.57 -14.55 -20.21
CA ARG A 232 8.99 -15.80 -20.84
C ARG A 232 8.12 -16.15 -22.04
N ILE A 233 6.80 -15.96 -21.94
CA ILE A 233 5.88 -16.25 -23.05
C ILE A 233 6.14 -15.30 -24.23
N VAL A 234 6.31 -14.00 -23.96
CA VAL A 234 6.65 -13.03 -25.01
C VAL A 234 7.98 -13.36 -25.68
N GLU A 235 9.00 -13.75 -24.90
CA GLU A 235 10.30 -14.20 -25.43
C GLU A 235 10.17 -15.48 -26.28
N MET A 236 9.34 -16.44 -25.88
CA MET A 236 9.04 -17.65 -26.66
C MET A 236 8.42 -17.29 -28.01
N ILE A 237 7.42 -16.40 -28.03
CA ILE A 237 6.77 -15.93 -29.27
C ILE A 237 7.80 -15.25 -30.18
N LYS A 238 8.59 -14.31 -29.63
CA LYS A 238 9.65 -13.59 -30.35
C LYS A 238 10.71 -14.51 -30.93
N LYS A 239 11.07 -15.57 -30.20
CA LYS A 239 12.06 -16.56 -30.64
C LYS A 239 11.54 -17.43 -31.79
N GLN A 240 10.25 -17.77 -31.81
CA GLN A 240 9.67 -18.68 -32.80
C GLN A 240 9.29 -18.01 -34.13
N GLU A 241 8.87 -16.74 -34.11
CA GLU A 241 8.50 -15.99 -35.32
C GLU A 241 9.53 -14.94 -35.74
N GLY A 242 10.37 -14.51 -34.81
CA GLY A 242 11.24 -13.37 -35.02
C GLY A 242 10.57 -12.06 -34.64
N TYR A 243 11.39 -11.13 -34.15
CA TYR A 243 10.95 -9.87 -33.53
C TYR A 243 9.91 -9.07 -34.34
N TYR A 244 10.15 -8.82 -35.63
CA TYR A 244 9.27 -7.97 -36.44
C TYR A 244 7.90 -8.61 -36.71
N VAL A 245 7.88 -9.93 -36.90
CA VAL A 245 6.63 -10.68 -37.12
C VAL A 245 5.82 -10.72 -35.82
N SER A 246 6.48 -10.98 -34.69
CA SER A 246 5.81 -10.92 -33.39
C SER A 246 5.24 -9.54 -33.08
N LEU A 247 5.96 -8.46 -33.43
CA LEU A 247 5.44 -7.10 -33.25
C LEU A 247 4.17 -6.85 -34.08
N HIS A 248 4.12 -7.35 -35.31
CA HIS A 248 2.91 -7.28 -36.13
C HIS A 248 1.74 -8.01 -35.47
N TYR A 249 1.96 -9.22 -34.97
CA TYR A 249 0.92 -9.98 -34.27
C TYR A 249 0.47 -9.30 -32.97
N PHE A 250 1.37 -8.67 -32.21
CA PHE A 250 0.98 -7.90 -31.03
C PHE A 250 0.08 -6.71 -31.36
N ILE A 251 0.23 -6.12 -32.55
CA ILE A 251 -0.65 -5.06 -33.04
C ILE A 251 -2.00 -5.63 -33.48
N GLU A 252 -2.01 -6.71 -34.27
CA GLU A 252 -3.24 -7.36 -34.77
C GLU A 252 -4.13 -7.90 -33.64
N GLU A 253 -3.52 -8.42 -32.57
CA GLU A 253 -4.23 -8.95 -31.41
C GLU A 253 -4.47 -7.88 -30.33
N ASN A 254 -4.47 -6.60 -30.72
CA ASN A 254 -4.89 -5.46 -29.90
C ASN A 254 -4.17 -5.33 -28.55
N ILE A 255 -2.94 -5.86 -28.41
CA ILE A 255 -2.17 -5.75 -27.16
C ILE A 255 -1.90 -4.27 -26.86
N PHE A 256 -1.46 -3.50 -27.85
CA PHE A 256 -1.17 -2.08 -27.65
C PHE A 256 -2.44 -1.25 -27.41
N GLU A 257 -3.55 -1.59 -28.07
CA GLU A 257 -4.84 -0.95 -27.80
C GLU A 257 -5.29 -1.18 -26.35
N TYR A 258 -5.13 -2.41 -25.84
CA TYR A 258 -5.39 -2.73 -24.45
C TYR A 258 -4.50 -1.90 -23.50
N LEU A 259 -3.19 -1.82 -23.77
CA LEU A 259 -2.26 -1.04 -22.95
C LEU A 259 -2.59 0.46 -22.94
N ILE A 260 -2.95 1.02 -24.10
CA ILE A 260 -3.30 2.45 -24.23
C ILE A 260 -4.64 2.73 -23.54
N SER A 261 -5.63 1.86 -23.73
CA SER A 261 -6.96 2.02 -23.12
C SER A 261 -6.91 1.97 -21.59
N ASN A 262 -5.92 1.28 -21.02
CA ASN A 262 -5.73 1.14 -19.58
C ASN A 262 -4.55 1.96 -19.05
N ILE A 263 -4.09 2.99 -19.78
CA ILE A 263 -2.86 3.73 -19.42
C ILE A 263 -2.89 4.37 -18.02
N SER A 264 -4.05 4.86 -17.57
CA SER A 264 -4.18 5.45 -16.21
C SER A 264 -3.91 4.40 -15.14
N LEU A 265 -4.64 3.29 -15.20
CA LEU A 265 -4.50 2.16 -14.28
C LEU A 265 -3.07 1.59 -14.32
N LEU A 266 -2.52 1.39 -15.52
CA LEU A 266 -1.16 0.85 -15.67
C LEU A 266 -0.07 1.80 -15.14
N ASN A 267 -0.29 3.11 -15.14
CA ASN A 267 0.63 4.07 -14.54
C ASN A 267 0.51 4.07 -13.00
N GLU A 268 -0.72 4.02 -12.46
CA GLU A 268 -0.97 3.88 -11.02
C GLU A 268 -0.30 2.61 -10.46
N LEU A 269 -0.40 1.50 -11.20
CA LEU A 269 0.24 0.23 -10.86
C LEU A 269 1.73 0.16 -11.23
N ASN A 270 2.33 1.21 -11.81
CA ASN A 270 3.72 1.22 -12.30
C ASN A 270 4.07 0.14 -13.35
N LEU A 271 3.08 -0.42 -14.04
CA LEU A 271 3.24 -1.49 -15.03
C LEU A 271 3.43 -0.99 -16.47
N PHE A 272 2.97 0.22 -16.79
CA PHE A 272 2.89 0.70 -18.18
C PHE A 272 4.26 0.66 -18.90
N LYS A 273 5.28 1.25 -18.28
CA LYS A 273 6.64 1.29 -18.84
C LYS A 273 7.22 -0.10 -19.06
N PHE A 274 7.03 -0.99 -18.09
CA PHE A 274 7.50 -2.37 -18.17
C PHE A 274 6.84 -3.11 -19.34
N LEU A 275 5.50 -3.06 -19.43
CA LEU A 275 4.76 -3.76 -20.49
C LEU A 275 5.12 -3.22 -21.87
N LEU A 276 5.21 -1.90 -22.03
CA LEU A 276 5.61 -1.28 -23.29
C LEU A 276 7.01 -1.75 -23.73
N GLN A 277 7.98 -1.76 -22.80
CA GLN A 277 9.33 -2.26 -23.06
C GLN A 277 9.32 -3.74 -23.41
N LEU A 278 8.53 -4.55 -22.72
CA LEU A 278 8.46 -5.99 -22.94
C LEU A 278 8.02 -6.31 -24.37
N PHE A 279 7.02 -5.60 -24.90
CA PHE A 279 6.53 -5.84 -26.26
C PHE A 279 7.40 -5.18 -27.33
N LEU A 280 7.87 -3.95 -27.11
CA LEU A 280 8.60 -3.17 -28.12
C LEU A 280 10.11 -3.42 -28.19
N LEU A 281 10.76 -3.93 -27.14
CA LEU A 281 12.21 -4.16 -27.20
C LEU A 281 12.54 -5.52 -27.82
N LYS A 282 13.69 -5.60 -28.47
CA LYS A 282 14.20 -6.82 -29.10
C LYS A 282 14.78 -7.78 -28.08
#